data_AF-A0A8D1RAD1-F1
#
_entry.id   AF-A0A8D1RAD1-F1
#
_cell.length_a   1.000
_cell.length_b   1.000
_cell.length_c   1.000
_cell.angle_alpha   90.00
_cell.angle_beta   90.00
_cell.angle_gamma   90.00
#
_symmetry.space_group_name_H-M   'P 1'
#
loop_
_entity.id
_entity.type
_entity.pdbx_description
1 polymer ?
#
loop_
_entity_poly.entity_id
_entity_poly.type
_entity_poly.pdbx_seq_one_letter_code
_entity_poly.pdbx_strand_id
1 'polypeptide(L)'
;MFPFPVLWSWVIMAVGSTDAAASLVEQRPRWVLVRRGQAETLHCTLRNSQYPWMSWYQQDSQGQLQVLTSLRNVGDKEATSLPGADYQATRVSDTELRLLVANVTQRRTLFCTCSE
;
A
#
# COMPACT_ATOMS: atom_id res chain seq x y z
N MET A 1 19.08 63.84 10.66
CA MET A 1 20.15 62.97 10.15
C MET A 1 20.70 62.18 11.32
N PHE A 2 21.03 60.91 11.09
CA PHE A 2 21.23 59.78 12.01
C PHE A 2 19.97 58.93 12.31
N PRO A 3 20.12 57.59 12.27
CA PRO A 3 19.22 56.73 11.52
C PRO A 3 18.52 55.70 12.42
N PHE A 4 17.48 55.10 11.87
CA PHE A 4 16.80 53.93 12.43
C PHE A 4 17.79 52.76 12.67
N PRO A 5 17.73 52.06 13.82
CA PRO A 5 18.40 50.78 13.94
C PRO A 5 17.56 49.74 13.19
N VAL A 6 18.10 49.26 12.07
CA VAL A 6 17.57 48.12 11.32
C VAL A 6 17.77 46.89 12.20
N LEU A 7 16.69 46.35 12.75
CA LEU A 7 16.70 45.06 13.43
C LEU A 7 16.77 43.95 12.37
N TRP A 8 17.93 43.31 12.26
CA TRP A 8 18.13 42.14 11.41
C TRP A 8 17.39 40.96 12.06
N SER A 9 16.14 40.76 11.68
CA SER A 9 15.40 39.54 11.99
C SER A 9 16.02 38.37 11.21
N TRP A 10 16.77 37.51 11.91
CA TRP A 10 17.14 36.21 11.39
C TRP A 10 15.95 35.28 11.64
N VAL A 11 15.09 35.14 10.63
CA VAL A 11 14.09 34.07 10.64
C VAL A 11 14.84 32.77 10.41
N ILE A 12 15.21 32.08 11.50
CA ILE A 12 15.68 30.70 11.42
C ILE A 12 14.44 29.87 11.03
N MET A 13 14.29 29.60 9.74
CA MET A 13 13.39 28.57 9.25
C MET A 13 13.97 27.23 9.69
N ALA A 14 13.60 26.77 10.88
CA ALA A 14 13.80 25.38 11.26
C ALA A 14 12.95 24.54 10.31
N VAL A 15 13.58 23.98 9.28
CA VAL A 15 12.98 22.91 8.47
C VAL A 15 12.88 21.71 9.39
N GLY A 16 11.77 21.62 10.12
CA GLY A 16 11.38 20.39 10.78
C GLY A 16 11.12 19.37 9.69
N SER A 17 12.06 18.44 9.49
CA SER A 17 11.76 17.21 8.78
C SER A 17 10.73 16.48 9.62
N THR A 18 9.45 16.61 9.26
CA THR A 18 8.43 15.70 9.76
C THR A 18 8.83 14.34 9.23
N ASP A 19 9.30 13.45 10.11
CA ASP A 19 9.43 12.03 9.79
C ASP A 19 8.04 11.58 9.32
N ALA A 20 7.88 11.46 8.01
CA ALA A 20 6.73 10.78 7.45
C ALA A 20 6.79 9.37 8.03
N ALA A 21 5.85 9.05 8.92
CA ALA A 21 5.79 7.75 9.60
C ALA A 21 6.10 6.65 8.57
N ALA A 22 7.22 5.94 8.78
CA ALA A 22 7.70 4.98 7.81
C ALA A 22 6.61 3.93 7.57
N SER A 23 6.20 3.74 6.31
CA SER A 23 5.17 2.76 5.95
C SER A 23 5.56 1.37 6.45
N LEU A 24 4.69 0.72 7.22
CA LEU A 24 4.94 -0.61 7.79
C LEU A 24 5.00 -1.72 6.73
N VAL A 25 4.41 -1.46 5.56
CA VAL A 25 4.41 -2.35 4.40
C VAL A 25 5.04 -1.69 3.19
N GLU A 26 5.56 -2.51 2.29
CA GLU A 26 6.03 -2.12 0.97
C GLU A 26 5.28 -2.91 -0.10
N GLN A 27 4.65 -2.19 -1.03
CA GLN A 27 3.90 -2.78 -2.14
C GLN A 27 4.70 -2.67 -3.45
N ARG A 28 4.82 -3.79 -4.18
CA ARG A 28 5.50 -3.86 -5.49
C ARG A 28 4.74 -4.74 -6.49
N PRO A 29 4.71 -4.39 -7.79
CA PRO A 29 5.03 -3.07 -8.33
C PRO A 29 4.06 -2.00 -7.83
N ARG A 30 4.48 -0.72 -7.84
CA ARG A 30 3.60 0.40 -7.45
C ARG A 30 2.49 0.66 -8.48
N TRP A 31 2.80 0.42 -9.74
CA TRP A 31 1.87 0.47 -10.86
C TRP A 31 2.32 -0.52 -11.92
N VAL A 32 1.37 -1.11 -12.63
CA VAL A 32 1.64 -2.02 -13.75
C VAL A 32 0.51 -1.86 -14.77
N LEU A 33 0.86 -1.92 -16.05
CA LEU A 33 -0.10 -1.96 -17.15
C LEU A 33 -0.26 -3.40 -17.58
N VAL A 34 -1.48 -3.93 -17.40
CA VAL A 34 -1.81 -5.32 -17.71
C VAL A 34 -2.66 -5.35 -18.97
N ARG A 35 -2.35 -6.24 -19.92
CA ARG A 35 -3.26 -6.45 -21.06
C ARG A 35 -4.55 -7.09 -20.56
N ARG A 36 -5.68 -6.73 -21.17
CA ARG A 36 -6.97 -7.33 -20.79
C ARG A 36 -6.92 -8.86 -20.83
N GLY A 37 -7.44 -9.49 -19.79
CA GLY A 37 -7.45 -10.95 -19.65
C GLY A 37 -6.13 -11.58 -19.18
N GLN A 38 -5.05 -10.81 -19.04
CA GLN A 38 -3.82 -11.30 -18.42
C GLN A 38 -3.87 -11.19 -16.90
N ALA A 39 -2.89 -11.83 -16.26
CA ALA A 39 -2.72 -11.83 -14.83
C ALA A 39 -1.39 -11.20 -14.44
N GLU A 40 -1.37 -10.56 -13.27
CA GLU A 40 -0.16 -10.02 -12.64
C GLU A 40 -0.13 -10.36 -11.17
N THR A 41 1.07 -10.48 -10.60
CA THR A 41 1.25 -10.69 -9.17
C THR A 41 1.74 -9.42 -8.51
N LEU A 42 1.00 -8.97 -7.50
CA LEU A 42 1.42 -7.92 -6.59
C LEU A 42 2.00 -8.53 -5.32
N HIS A 43 3.02 -7.87 -4.78
CA HIS A 43 3.74 -8.23 -3.59
C HIS A 43 3.48 -7.18 -2.52
N CYS A 44 3.13 -7.62 -1.33
CA CYS A 44 3.17 -6.82 -0.12
C CYS A 44 4.18 -7.41 0.84
N THR A 45 5.13 -6.60 1.30
CA THR A 45 6.18 -7.02 2.23
C THR A 45 6.12 -6.18 3.49
N LEU A 46 5.99 -6.83 4.64
CA LEU A 46 6.14 -6.22 5.95
C LEU A 46 7.59 -5.79 6.17
N ARG A 47 7.78 -4.54 6.62
CA ARG A 47 9.09 -4.05 7.08
C ARG A 47 9.42 -4.51 8.49
N ASN A 48 8.40 -4.84 9.28
CA ASN A 48 8.51 -5.35 10.63
C ASN A 48 7.57 -6.56 10.79
N SER A 49 8.09 -7.70 11.24
CA SER A 49 7.34 -8.96 11.37
C SER A 49 6.41 -9.03 12.59
N GLN A 50 6.23 -7.93 13.33
CA GLN A 50 5.37 -7.88 14.52
C GLN A 50 3.86 -7.89 14.20
N TYR A 51 3.47 -7.63 12.95
CA TYR A 51 2.07 -7.59 12.54
C TYR A 51 1.63 -8.94 11.93
N PRO A 52 0.92 -9.80 12.68
CA PRO A 52 0.58 -11.14 12.21
C PRO A 52 -0.42 -11.11 11.06
N TRP A 53 -1.30 -10.11 10.98
CA TRP A 53 -2.26 -9.99 9.89
C TRP A 53 -1.74 -9.12 8.76
N MET A 54 -1.91 -9.60 7.53
CA MET A 54 -1.69 -8.83 6.31
C MET A 54 -2.94 -8.91 5.44
N SER A 55 -3.28 -7.79 4.83
CA SER A 55 -4.55 -7.64 4.12
C SER A 55 -4.36 -6.99 2.77
N TRP A 56 -5.23 -7.35 1.83
CA TRP A 56 -5.39 -6.66 0.56
C TRP A 56 -6.76 -6.00 0.50
N TYR A 57 -6.78 -4.76 0.00
CA TYR A 57 -7.97 -3.97 -0.23
C TYR A 57 -8.02 -3.54 -1.69
N GLN A 58 -9.22 -3.45 -2.23
CA GLN A 58 -9.47 -2.67 -3.44
C GLN A 58 -10.10 -1.34 -3.07
N GLN A 59 -9.78 -0.32 -3.86
CA GLN A 59 -10.49 0.95 -3.79
C GLN A 59 -11.50 1.02 -4.94
N ASP A 60 -12.74 1.33 -4.62
CA ASP A 60 -13.79 1.53 -5.62
C ASP A 60 -13.73 2.93 -6.26
N SER A 61 -14.65 3.19 -7.20
CA SER A 61 -14.71 4.47 -7.91
C SER A 61 -15.08 5.67 -7.04
N GLN A 62 -15.63 5.44 -5.85
CA GLN A 62 -15.95 6.49 -4.87
C GLN A 62 -14.81 6.70 -3.87
N GLY A 63 -13.73 5.93 -4.00
CA GLY A 63 -12.57 6.02 -3.13
C GLY A 63 -12.68 5.18 -1.85
N GLN A 64 -13.75 4.40 -1.67
CA GLN A 64 -13.92 3.55 -0.49
C GLN A 64 -13.05 2.30 -0.59
N LEU A 65 -12.45 1.92 0.54
CA LEU A 65 -11.66 0.69 0.64
C LEU A 65 -12.57 -0.49 0.98
N GLN A 66 -12.49 -1.54 0.17
CA GLN A 66 -13.17 -2.80 0.37
C GLN A 66 -12.13 -3.89 0.60
N VAL A 67 -12.28 -4.64 1.69
CA VAL A 67 -11.42 -5.80 1.97
C VAL A 67 -11.59 -6.83 0.86
N LEU A 68 -10.47 -7.27 0.29
CA LEU A 68 -10.42 -8.48 -0.52
C LEU A 68 -10.14 -9.69 0.36
N THR A 69 -9.13 -9.59 1.21
CA THR A 69 -8.72 -10.68 2.12
C THR A 69 -7.88 -10.16 3.28
N SER A 70 -7.81 -10.96 4.35
CA SER A 70 -6.89 -10.81 5.47
C SER A 70 -6.38 -12.20 5.86
N LEU A 71 -5.06 -12.42 5.75
CA LEU A 71 -4.43 -13.71 6.00
C LEU A 71 -3.41 -13.60 7.12
N ARG A 72 -3.26 -14.66 7.91
CA ARG A 72 -2.39 -14.66 9.11
C ARG A 72 -1.23 -15.63 8.98
N ASN A 73 -1.52 -16.89 8.69
CA ASN A 73 -0.53 -17.96 8.80
C ASN A 73 0.12 -18.24 7.44
N VAL A 74 1.39 -18.62 7.47
CA VAL A 74 2.11 -19.03 6.26
C VAL A 74 1.39 -20.22 5.61
N GLY A 75 1.16 -20.11 4.30
CA GLY A 75 0.42 -21.09 3.52
C GLY A 75 -1.08 -20.81 3.39
N ASP A 76 -1.63 -19.85 4.15
CA ASP A 76 -3.01 -19.39 3.97
C ASP A 76 -3.21 -18.89 2.53
N LYS A 77 -4.36 -19.22 1.95
CA LYS A 77 -4.78 -18.80 0.61
C LYS A 77 -6.26 -18.49 0.60
N GLU A 78 -6.62 -17.41 -0.08
CA GLU A 78 -8.01 -17.02 -0.28
C GLU A 78 -8.21 -16.58 -1.72
N ALA A 79 -9.32 -16.99 -2.33
CA ALA A 79 -9.68 -16.61 -3.68
C ALA A 79 -10.99 -15.80 -3.65
N THR A 80 -11.01 -14.69 -4.38
CA THR A 80 -12.18 -13.82 -4.44
C THR A 80 -12.36 -13.34 -5.87
N SER A 81 -13.57 -13.48 -6.41
CA SER A 81 -13.91 -13.00 -7.75
C SER A 81 -14.83 -11.81 -7.64
N LEU A 82 -14.47 -10.70 -8.29
CA LEU A 82 -15.31 -9.52 -8.36
C LEU A 82 -15.50 -9.12 -9.82
N PRO A 83 -16.55 -8.32 -10.15
CA PRO A 83 -16.78 -7.89 -11.51
C PRO A 83 -15.53 -7.25 -12.13
N GLY A 84 -14.94 -7.96 -13.12
CA GLY A 84 -13.81 -7.52 -13.93
C GLY A 84 -12.40 -7.78 -13.37
N ALA A 85 -12.25 -8.63 -12.34
CA ALA A 85 -10.97 -9.19 -11.91
C ALA A 85 -11.17 -10.36 -10.94
N ASP A 86 -10.33 -11.38 -11.06
CA ASP A 86 -10.20 -12.46 -10.09
C ASP A 86 -8.96 -12.25 -9.23
N TYR A 87 -9.07 -12.53 -7.95
CA TYR A 87 -8.02 -12.33 -6.97
C TYR A 87 -7.69 -13.65 -6.28
N GLN A 88 -6.40 -13.92 -6.12
CA GLN A 88 -5.92 -15.01 -5.29
C GLN A 88 -4.79 -14.50 -4.40
N ALA A 89 -5.07 -14.41 -3.11
CA ALA A 89 -4.09 -14.04 -2.12
C ALA A 89 -3.39 -15.28 -1.57
N THR A 90 -2.11 -15.14 -1.23
CA THR A 90 -1.31 -16.21 -0.61
C THR A 90 -0.34 -15.61 0.39
N ARG A 91 -0.39 -16.07 1.64
CA ARG A 91 0.60 -15.75 2.65
C ARG A 91 1.84 -16.62 2.41
N VAL A 92 2.88 -16.03 1.84
CA VAL A 92 4.09 -16.75 1.39
C VAL A 92 5.09 -16.94 2.53
N SER A 93 5.17 -15.97 3.42
CA SER A 93 5.99 -16.00 4.63
C SER A 93 5.35 -15.14 5.73
N ASP A 94 5.98 -15.08 6.90
CA ASP A 94 5.53 -14.17 7.97
C ASP A 94 5.56 -12.70 7.55
N THR A 95 6.34 -12.36 6.52
CA THR A 95 6.51 -10.98 6.04
C THR A 95 5.97 -10.72 4.64
N GLU A 96 5.57 -11.74 3.87
CA GLU A 96 5.15 -11.57 2.48
C GLU A 96 3.72 -12.08 2.24
N LEU A 97 2.87 -11.19 1.71
CA LEU A 97 1.54 -11.49 1.19
C LEU A 97 1.50 -11.17 -0.31
N ARG A 98 1.25 -12.18 -1.14
CA ARG A 98 1.09 -12.01 -2.58
C ARG A 98 -0.39 -11.94 -2.96
N LEU A 99 -0.67 -11.18 -4.01
CA LEU A 99 -1.98 -11.10 -4.65
C LEU A 99 -1.81 -11.32 -6.14
N LEU A 100 -2.23 -12.49 -6.62
CA LEU A 100 -2.45 -12.69 -8.05
C LEU A 100 -3.74 -12.00 -8.44
N VAL A 101 -3.68 -11.12 -9.44
CA VAL A 101 -4.81 -10.42 -10.02
C VAL A 101 -4.94 -10.89 -11.46
N ALA A 102 -6.00 -11.65 -11.78
CA ALA A 102 -6.23 -12.25 -13.08
C ALA A 102 -7.50 -11.70 -13.74
N ASN A 103 -7.66 -11.96 -15.03
CA ASN A 103 -8.86 -11.61 -15.81
C ASN A 103 -9.25 -10.14 -15.70
N VAL A 104 -8.24 -9.25 -15.64
CA VAL A 104 -8.45 -7.82 -15.44
C VAL A 104 -9.08 -7.20 -16.69
N THR A 105 -10.28 -6.64 -16.55
CA THR A 105 -10.99 -5.97 -17.67
C THR A 105 -10.98 -4.45 -17.55
N GLN A 106 -10.79 -3.94 -16.33
CA GLN A 106 -10.79 -2.51 -16.00
C GLN A 106 -9.68 -2.17 -14.99
N ARG A 107 -9.35 -0.88 -14.88
CA ARG A 107 -8.33 -0.38 -13.94
C ARG A 107 -8.70 -0.76 -12.49
N ARG A 108 -7.68 -1.15 -11.72
CA ARG A 108 -7.77 -1.41 -10.28
C ARG A 108 -6.81 -0.52 -9.51
N THR A 109 -7.24 -0.11 -8.32
CA THR A 109 -6.38 0.49 -7.31
C THR A 109 -6.41 -0.44 -6.11
N LEU A 110 -5.25 -0.94 -5.73
CA LEU A 110 -5.10 -1.98 -4.71
C LEU A 110 -4.12 -1.49 -3.65
N PHE A 111 -4.45 -1.75 -2.40
CA PHE A 111 -3.66 -1.38 -1.25
C PHE A 111 -3.42 -2.60 -0.38
N CYS A 112 -2.19 -2.76 0.08
CA CYS A 112 -1.89 -3.70 1.15
C CYS A 112 -1.69 -3.00 2.49
N THR A 113 -2.07 -3.68 3.56
CA THR A 113 -1.91 -3.19 4.94
C THR A 113 -1.52 -4.33 5.87
N CYS A 114 -1.22 -4.00 7.12
CA CYS A 114 -0.97 -4.94 8.19
C CYS A 114 -1.64 -4.51 9.50
N SER A 115 -1.92 -5.45 10.38
CA SER A 115 -2.49 -5.20 11.71
C SER A 115 -2.06 -6.26 12.73
N GLU A 116 -2.26 -5.91 14.00
CA GLU A 116 -2.15 -6.82 15.17
C GLU A 116 -3.22 -7.92 15.14
#